data_AF-A0A843CH78-F1
#
_entry.id   AF-A0A843CH78-F1
#
_cell.length_a   1.000
_cell.length_b   1.000
_cell.length_c   1.000
_cell.angle_alpha   90.00
_cell.angle_beta   90.00
_cell.angle_gamma   90.00
#
_symmetry.space_group_name_H-M   'P 1'
#
loop_
_entity.id
_entity.type
_entity.pdbx_description
1 polymer ?
#
loop_
_entity_poly.entity_id
_entity_poly.type
_entity_poly.pdbx_seq_one_letter_code
_entity_poly.pdbx_strand_id
1 'polypeptide(L)'
;MKGTGRARSYGAVSLLNAFATGKGGALSIELSTTVTVKLHNRSREISGFSITHPSESAKLVVTVVEKILDNYGYRDKFGGEVITSSNIPPAVGLKSSSAAANATALATVSALDQTPEDDALLNIVIDSSIETGVSLTGAFDDSFASYHGEAVLTDNKERRVETKIDVLPELRVVILVPPRKTYTGGIDGSKFAAINGLEKIAFREAYEKHPWDAMTLNG
;
A
#
# COMPACT_ATOMS: atom_id res chain seq x y z
N MET A 1 2.82 -1.13 26.61
CA MET A 1 3.80 -1.32 25.52
C MET A 1 4.28 -2.76 25.52
N LYS A 2 4.16 -3.46 24.39
CA LYS A 2 4.63 -4.84 24.22
C LYS A 2 6.10 -4.93 23.82
N GLY A 3 6.64 -3.89 23.20
CA GLY A 3 8.03 -3.82 22.74
C GLY A 3 8.29 -4.62 21.46
N THR A 4 7.46 -5.59 21.12
CA THR A 4 7.42 -6.26 19.82
C THR A 4 5.99 -6.34 19.32
N GLY A 5 5.79 -6.00 18.06
CA GLY A 5 4.52 -6.10 17.37
C GLY A 5 4.70 -6.78 16.02
N ARG A 6 3.66 -7.46 15.57
CA ARG A 6 3.67 -8.19 14.29
C ARG A 6 2.32 -8.02 13.61
N ALA A 7 2.36 -7.71 12.32
CA ALA A 7 1.15 -7.57 11.52
C ALA A 7 1.39 -8.07 10.09
N ARG A 8 0.29 -8.28 9.37
CA ARG A 8 0.26 -8.72 7.98
C ARG A 8 -0.68 -7.81 7.20
N SER A 9 -0.29 -7.49 5.98
CA SER A 9 -1.14 -6.83 4.99
C SER A 9 -0.94 -7.49 3.63
N TYR A 10 -1.95 -7.39 2.79
CA TYR A 10 -2.06 -8.12 1.55
C TYR A 10 -1.62 -7.28 0.36
N GLY A 11 -1.18 -7.93 -0.70
CA GLY A 11 -0.96 -7.30 -1.99
C GLY A 11 -2.30 -6.95 -2.64
N ALA A 12 -2.22 -6.28 -3.78
CA ALA A 12 -3.38 -5.95 -4.58
C ALA A 12 -3.04 -5.97 -6.08
N VAL A 13 -4.06 -6.01 -6.91
CA VAL A 13 -3.98 -5.76 -8.36
C VAL A 13 -4.81 -4.51 -8.68
N SER A 14 -4.41 -3.77 -9.72
CA SER A 14 -5.21 -2.65 -10.18
C SER A 14 -6.40 -3.16 -10.97
N LEU A 15 -7.58 -2.66 -10.66
CA LEU A 15 -8.75 -2.70 -11.54
C LEU A 15 -8.76 -1.49 -12.47
N LEU A 16 -8.37 -0.33 -11.95
CA LEU A 16 -8.29 0.93 -12.67
C LEU A 16 -7.03 1.70 -12.29
N ASN A 17 -6.37 2.26 -13.28
CA ASN A 17 -5.27 3.18 -13.08
C ASN A 17 -5.78 4.57 -12.67
N ALA A 18 -5.17 5.15 -11.63
CA ALA A 18 -5.49 6.49 -11.17
C ALA A 18 -4.69 7.61 -11.86
N PHE A 19 -3.70 7.31 -12.71
CA PHE A 19 -2.78 8.34 -13.23
C PHE A 19 -3.47 9.42 -14.08
N ALA A 20 -4.40 9.10 -15.01
CA ALA A 20 -4.95 10.14 -15.87
C ALA A 20 -6.08 10.94 -15.20
N THR A 21 -6.92 10.28 -14.40
CA THR A 21 -8.14 10.89 -13.84
C THR A 21 -8.00 11.27 -12.36
N GLY A 22 -7.13 10.59 -11.61
CA GLY A 22 -7.12 10.57 -10.15
C GLY A 22 -8.15 9.63 -9.55
N LYS A 23 -8.98 8.97 -10.37
CA LYS A 23 -9.93 7.95 -9.93
C LYS A 23 -9.31 6.58 -10.13
N GLY A 24 -9.21 5.82 -9.05
CA GLY A 24 -8.49 4.55 -9.01
C GLY A 24 -9.40 3.38 -8.69
N GLY A 25 -8.83 2.19 -8.74
CA GLY A 25 -9.50 0.99 -8.33
C GLY A 25 -8.52 -0.16 -8.12
N ALA A 26 -8.67 -0.86 -7.00
CA ALA A 26 -7.78 -1.95 -6.63
C ALA A 26 -8.56 -3.11 -6.01
N LEU A 27 -8.03 -4.31 -6.20
CA LEU A 27 -8.54 -5.57 -5.65
C LEU A 27 -7.42 -6.23 -4.82
N SER A 28 -7.65 -6.41 -3.52
CA SER A 28 -6.72 -7.15 -2.67
C SER A 28 -6.63 -8.63 -3.08
N ILE A 29 -5.45 -9.23 -2.91
CA ILE A 29 -5.15 -10.63 -3.26
C ILE A 29 -4.38 -11.32 -2.13
N GLU A 30 -4.42 -12.66 -2.09
CA GLU A 30 -3.86 -13.45 -0.98
C GLU A 30 -2.32 -13.56 -0.95
N LEU A 31 -1.60 -12.76 -1.74
CA LEU A 31 -0.18 -12.52 -1.49
C LEU A 31 -0.06 -11.52 -0.34
N SER A 32 0.95 -11.64 0.53
CA SER A 32 1.07 -10.81 1.72
C SER A 32 2.49 -10.48 2.12
N THR A 33 2.63 -9.35 2.81
CA THR A 33 3.83 -8.98 3.54
C THR A 33 3.53 -9.07 5.03
N THR A 34 4.39 -9.78 5.75
CA THR A 34 4.38 -9.82 7.22
C THR A 34 5.54 -8.98 7.74
N VAL A 35 5.25 -8.10 8.69
CA VAL A 35 6.23 -7.21 9.32
C VAL A 35 6.28 -7.47 10.82
N THR A 36 7.49 -7.51 11.37
CA THR A 36 7.74 -7.53 12.81
C THR A 36 8.51 -6.27 13.19
N VAL A 37 7.98 -5.49 14.12
CA VAL A 37 8.62 -4.28 14.66
C VAL A 37 9.06 -4.57 16.08
N LYS A 38 10.34 -4.34 16.38
CA LYS A 38 10.91 -4.44 17.72
C LYS A 38 11.38 -3.06 18.15
N LEU A 39 10.71 -2.48 19.15
CA LEU A 39 11.05 -1.17 19.70
C LEU A 39 11.92 -1.32 20.94
N HIS A 40 12.85 -0.38 21.13
CA HIS A 40 13.70 -0.31 22.31
C HIS A 40 14.02 1.13 22.69
N ASN A 41 14.38 1.36 23.96
CA ASN A 41 14.75 2.68 24.48
C ASN A 41 16.27 2.96 24.50
N ARG A 42 17.09 2.08 23.90
CA ARG A 42 18.56 2.17 23.91
C ARG A 42 19.14 3.21 22.96
N SER A 43 18.44 3.51 21.86
CA SER A 43 18.77 4.58 20.91
C SER A 43 17.49 5.14 20.30
N ARG A 44 17.62 6.08 19.36
CA ARG A 44 16.52 6.68 18.56
C ARG A 44 16.51 6.22 17.11
N GLU A 45 17.48 5.41 16.74
CA GLU A 45 17.67 4.93 15.38
C GLU A 45 16.63 3.86 15.06
N ILE A 46 16.01 3.98 13.89
CA ILE A 46 15.16 2.96 13.30
C ILE A 46 15.92 2.35 12.13
N SER A 47 16.10 1.04 12.17
CA SER A 47 16.67 0.27 11.07
C SER A 47 15.60 -0.66 10.48
N GLY A 48 15.73 -1.00 9.21
CA GLY A 48 14.84 -1.94 8.56
C GLY A 48 15.59 -2.89 7.64
N PHE A 49 15.14 -4.13 7.57
CA PHE A 49 15.67 -5.11 6.62
C PHE A 49 14.57 -6.05 6.11
N SER A 50 14.76 -6.57 4.91
CA SER A 50 13.89 -7.59 4.32
C SER A 50 14.58 -8.94 4.28
N ILE A 51 13.93 -9.96 4.83
CA ILE A 51 14.42 -11.35 4.77
C ILE A 51 14.32 -11.87 3.34
N THR A 52 13.19 -11.60 2.66
CA THR A 52 12.90 -12.17 1.35
C THR A 52 13.52 -11.37 0.20
N HIS A 53 13.70 -10.05 0.38
CA HIS A 53 14.30 -9.19 -0.64
C HIS A 53 15.36 -8.25 -0.04
N PRO A 54 16.54 -8.75 0.37
CA PRO A 54 17.55 -7.97 1.08
C PRO A 54 18.10 -6.75 0.33
N SER A 55 17.95 -6.71 -1.00
CA SER A 55 18.38 -5.58 -1.84
C SER A 55 17.36 -4.45 -1.92
N GLU A 56 16.12 -4.64 -1.46
CA GLU A 56 15.09 -3.60 -1.49
C GLU A 56 15.33 -2.57 -0.39
N SER A 57 15.05 -1.30 -0.69
CA SER A 57 15.27 -0.20 0.25
C SER A 57 14.33 -0.28 1.44
N ALA A 58 14.89 -0.14 2.65
CA ALA A 58 14.11 -0.06 3.89
C ALA A 58 13.52 1.33 4.17
N LYS A 59 13.80 2.34 3.32
CA LYS A 59 13.46 3.74 3.59
C LYS A 59 11.98 3.94 3.93
N LEU A 60 11.07 3.35 3.14
CA LEU A 60 9.62 3.49 3.37
C LEU A 60 9.19 2.94 4.73
N VAL A 61 9.58 1.71 5.06
CA VAL A 61 9.15 1.09 6.33
C VAL A 61 9.76 1.80 7.54
N VAL A 62 11.01 2.27 7.42
CA VAL A 62 11.65 3.09 8.46
C VAL A 62 10.88 4.39 8.68
N THR A 63 10.58 5.14 7.62
CA THR A 63 9.82 6.40 7.71
C THR A 63 8.43 6.17 8.30
N VAL A 64 7.74 5.08 7.94
CA VAL A 64 6.43 4.75 8.53
C VAL A 64 6.55 4.55 10.03
N VAL A 65 7.52 3.78 10.54
CA VAL A 65 7.71 3.61 11.99
C VAL A 65 7.95 4.95 12.67
N GLU A 66 8.82 5.79 12.12
CA GLU A 66 9.13 7.11 12.70
C GLU A 66 7.88 7.99 12.80
N LYS A 67 7.06 8.05 11.74
CA LYS A 67 5.81 8.83 11.74
C LYS A 67 4.75 8.26 12.67
N ILE A 68 4.64 6.92 12.79
CA ILE A 68 3.75 6.32 13.78
C ILE A 68 4.21 6.65 15.20
N LEU A 69 5.52 6.55 15.48
CA LEU A 69 6.05 6.94 16.78
C LEU A 69 5.75 8.42 17.09
N ASP A 70 5.87 9.29 16.10
CA ASP A 70 5.53 10.72 16.25
C ASP A 70 4.04 10.94 16.52
N ASN A 71 3.16 10.32 15.72
CA ASN A 71 1.70 10.40 15.86
C ASN A 71 1.22 10.01 17.27
N TYR A 72 1.87 9.02 17.90
CA TYR A 72 1.53 8.56 19.25
C TYR A 72 2.40 9.20 20.37
N GLY A 73 3.26 10.17 20.07
CA GLY A 73 4.06 10.90 21.07
C GLY A 73 5.24 10.11 21.66
N TYR A 74 5.83 9.23 20.85
CA TYR A 74 6.95 8.34 21.19
C TYR A 74 8.20 8.55 20.33
N ARG A 75 8.22 9.52 19.41
CA ARG A 75 9.38 9.77 18.52
C ARG A 75 10.69 9.91 19.29
N ASP A 76 10.67 10.67 20.37
CA ASP A 76 11.83 10.91 21.22
C ASP A 76 12.00 9.89 22.34
N LYS A 77 11.36 8.72 22.25
CA LYS A 77 11.39 7.67 23.29
C LYS A 77 11.92 6.34 22.80
N PHE A 78 11.77 6.02 21.52
CA PHE A 78 12.15 4.71 20.99
C PHE A 78 12.96 4.79 19.70
N GLY A 79 13.86 3.82 19.57
CA GLY A 79 14.43 3.33 18.33
C GLY A 79 13.93 1.90 18.10
N GLY A 80 14.47 1.20 17.10
CA GLY A 80 14.02 -0.15 16.81
C GLY A 80 14.48 -0.74 15.49
N GLU A 81 13.94 -1.93 15.24
CA GLU A 81 14.23 -2.75 14.08
C GLU A 81 12.90 -3.18 13.42
N VAL A 82 12.85 -3.03 12.10
CA VAL A 82 11.72 -3.45 11.25
C VAL A 82 12.15 -4.62 10.37
N ILE A 83 11.50 -5.75 10.55
CA ILE A 83 11.80 -6.99 9.83
C ILE A 83 10.65 -7.30 8.89
N THR A 84 10.91 -7.34 7.59
CA THR A 84 9.88 -7.65 6.58
C THR A 84 10.12 -9.02 5.95
N SER A 85 9.04 -9.75 5.69
CA SER A 85 9.02 -11.01 4.95
C SER A 85 7.80 -11.03 4.03
N SER A 86 8.00 -11.16 2.73
CA SER A 86 6.92 -11.06 1.73
C SER A 86 6.99 -12.18 0.70
N ASN A 87 5.83 -12.69 0.31
CA ASN A 87 5.68 -13.52 -0.89
C ASN A 87 5.15 -12.72 -2.10
N ILE A 88 5.02 -11.40 -1.97
CA ILE A 88 4.60 -10.51 -3.07
C ILE A 88 5.85 -10.17 -3.89
N PRO A 89 5.93 -10.52 -5.18
CA PRO A 89 7.02 -10.09 -6.04
C PRO A 89 7.11 -8.55 -6.08
N PRO A 90 8.28 -7.95 -5.81
CA PRO A 90 8.43 -6.51 -5.76
C PRO A 90 8.49 -5.90 -7.16
N ALA A 91 7.97 -4.67 -7.29
CA ALA A 91 8.04 -3.85 -8.50
C ALA A 91 7.47 -4.49 -9.78
N VAL A 92 6.41 -5.29 -9.66
CA VAL A 92 5.67 -5.89 -10.80
C VAL A 92 4.17 -5.56 -10.79
N GLY A 93 3.79 -4.46 -10.14
CA GLY A 93 2.39 -4.01 -10.11
C GLY A 93 1.50 -4.72 -9.09
N LEU A 94 2.07 -5.45 -8.13
CA LEU A 94 1.35 -6.19 -7.07
C LEU A 94 1.29 -5.47 -5.71
N LYS A 95 1.60 -4.17 -5.70
CA LYS A 95 1.40 -3.27 -4.55
C LYS A 95 2.19 -3.68 -3.29
N SER A 96 3.31 -4.37 -3.50
CA SER A 96 4.21 -4.83 -2.44
C SER A 96 4.60 -3.73 -1.43
N SER A 97 4.85 -2.51 -1.90
CA SER A 97 5.20 -1.37 -1.04
C SER A 97 4.07 -0.93 -0.13
N SER A 98 2.84 -0.82 -0.65
CA SER A 98 1.64 -0.50 0.14
C SER A 98 1.39 -1.57 1.20
N ALA A 99 1.47 -2.85 0.82
CA ALA A 99 1.37 -3.97 1.76
C ALA A 99 2.44 -3.91 2.86
N ALA A 100 3.69 -3.63 2.51
CA ALA A 100 4.78 -3.50 3.47
C ALA A 100 4.58 -2.31 4.43
N ALA A 101 4.16 -1.16 3.91
CA ALA A 101 3.93 0.05 4.70
C ALA A 101 2.74 -0.11 5.66
N ASN A 102 1.61 -0.64 5.18
CA ASN A 102 0.43 -0.92 6.01
C ASN A 102 0.74 -1.93 7.13
N ALA A 103 1.41 -3.05 6.80
CA ALA A 103 1.84 -4.02 7.79
C ALA A 103 2.82 -3.40 8.81
N THR A 104 3.67 -2.47 8.38
CA THR A 104 4.60 -1.76 9.27
C THR A 104 3.84 -0.84 10.24
N ALA A 105 2.86 -0.08 9.76
CA ALA A 105 2.04 0.79 10.60
C ALA A 105 1.32 -0.03 11.69
N LEU A 106 0.61 -1.07 11.28
CA LEU A 106 -0.10 -1.99 12.18
C LEU A 106 0.84 -2.68 13.18
N ALA A 107 2.01 -3.16 12.73
CA ALA A 107 2.98 -3.80 13.60
C ALA A 107 3.58 -2.81 14.62
N THR A 108 3.75 -1.54 14.25
CA THR A 108 4.27 -0.50 15.15
C THR A 108 3.26 -0.16 16.23
N VAL A 109 2.00 0.05 15.86
CA VAL A 109 0.90 0.27 16.82
C VAL A 109 0.76 -0.92 17.77
N SER A 110 0.86 -2.15 17.24
CA SER A 110 0.88 -3.38 18.04
C SER A 110 2.05 -3.41 19.03
N ALA A 111 3.25 -3.00 18.62
CA ALA A 111 4.43 -2.94 19.49
C ALA A 111 4.28 -1.90 20.60
N LEU A 112 3.64 -0.76 20.29
CA LEU A 112 3.29 0.28 21.25
C LEU A 112 2.18 -0.15 22.22
N ASP A 113 1.46 -1.22 21.89
CA ASP A 113 0.27 -1.70 22.60
C ASP A 113 -0.86 -0.65 22.61
N GLN A 114 -1.07 -0.03 21.46
CA GLN A 114 -2.12 0.95 21.21
C GLN A 114 -3.20 0.33 20.31
N THR A 115 -4.37 0.98 20.25
CA THR A 115 -5.42 0.65 19.30
C THR A 115 -5.15 1.35 17.97
N PRO A 116 -5.23 0.64 16.82
CA PRO A 116 -5.07 1.28 15.51
C PRO A 116 -6.23 2.23 15.21
N GLU A 117 -5.89 3.42 14.73
CA GLU A 117 -6.83 4.38 14.13
C GLU A 117 -6.66 4.31 12.61
N ASP A 118 -7.44 3.44 11.96
CA ASP A 118 -7.23 3.03 10.57
C ASP A 118 -7.00 4.19 9.60
N ASP A 119 -7.86 5.22 9.62
CA ASP A 119 -7.74 6.39 8.74
C ASP A 119 -6.44 7.18 8.98
N ALA A 120 -6.01 7.32 10.24
CA ALA A 120 -4.76 8.01 10.57
C ALA A 120 -3.55 7.20 10.09
N LEU A 121 -3.55 5.88 10.31
CA LEU A 121 -2.49 4.99 9.86
C LEU A 121 -2.37 4.98 8.33
N LEU A 122 -3.50 4.91 7.63
CA LEU A 122 -3.54 4.91 6.18
C LEU A 122 -3.00 6.22 5.62
N ASN A 123 -3.38 7.37 6.18
CA ASN A 123 -2.84 8.67 5.76
C ASN A 123 -1.33 8.77 6.00
N ILE A 124 -0.82 8.29 7.13
CA ILE A 124 0.62 8.26 7.42
C ILE A 124 1.36 7.39 6.39
N VAL A 125 0.81 6.23 6.02
CA VAL A 125 1.40 5.34 5.00
C VAL A 125 1.46 6.02 3.63
N ILE A 126 0.38 6.68 3.22
CA ILE A 126 0.29 7.38 1.93
C ILE A 126 1.30 8.54 1.89
N ASP A 127 1.34 9.35 2.94
CA ASP A 127 2.28 10.48 3.04
C ASP A 127 3.74 10.01 3.06
N SER A 128 4.03 8.92 3.77
CA SER A 128 5.37 8.30 3.78
C SER A 128 5.76 7.77 2.40
N SER A 129 4.80 7.23 1.64
CA SER A 129 5.04 6.71 0.29
C SER A 129 5.39 7.83 -0.70
N ILE A 130 4.75 8.99 -0.55
CA ILE A 130 5.07 10.19 -1.34
C ILE A 130 6.44 10.74 -0.96
N GLU A 131 6.68 10.97 0.34
CA GLU A 131 7.92 11.56 0.86
C GLU A 131 9.16 10.73 0.52
N THR A 132 9.03 9.40 0.52
CA THR A 132 10.14 8.51 0.20
C THR A 132 10.35 8.29 -1.29
N GLY A 133 9.48 8.83 -2.14
CA GLY A 133 9.55 8.72 -3.60
C GLY A 133 9.12 7.35 -4.14
N VAL A 134 8.51 6.51 -3.31
CA VAL A 134 8.00 5.20 -3.72
C VAL A 134 6.75 5.33 -4.58
N SER A 135 5.92 6.35 -4.31
CA SER A 135 4.73 6.66 -5.09
C SER A 135 4.67 8.16 -5.39
N LEU A 136 4.21 8.51 -6.59
CA LEU A 136 4.04 9.91 -6.99
C LEU A 136 2.85 10.57 -6.29
N THR A 137 1.76 9.83 -6.12
CA THR A 137 0.48 10.32 -5.58
C THR A 137 0.09 9.64 -4.27
N GLY A 138 0.91 8.69 -3.80
CA GLY A 138 0.66 7.89 -2.60
C GLY A 138 -0.25 6.67 -2.83
N ALA A 139 -0.91 6.56 -3.99
CA ALA A 139 -1.75 5.41 -4.39
C ALA A 139 -2.74 4.97 -3.29
N PHE A 140 -3.73 5.82 -3.03
CA PHE A 140 -4.74 5.61 -1.98
C PHE A 140 -5.53 4.32 -2.18
N ASP A 141 -6.01 4.04 -3.40
CA ASP A 141 -6.60 2.75 -3.80
C ASP A 141 -5.76 1.54 -3.39
N ASP A 142 -4.49 1.53 -3.81
CA ASP A 142 -3.57 0.43 -3.54
C ASP A 142 -3.41 0.20 -2.03
N SER A 143 -3.24 1.30 -1.28
CA SER A 143 -3.06 1.25 0.17
C SER A 143 -4.34 0.85 0.90
N PHE A 144 -5.50 1.38 0.50
CA PHE A 144 -6.79 1.06 1.09
C PHE A 144 -7.16 -0.42 0.87
N ALA A 145 -7.07 -0.90 -0.38
CA ALA A 145 -7.33 -2.29 -0.71
C ALA A 145 -6.41 -3.24 0.07
N SER A 146 -5.11 -2.93 0.13
CA SER A 146 -4.12 -3.72 0.87
C SER A 146 -4.34 -3.73 2.39
N TYR A 147 -4.82 -2.63 2.95
CA TYR A 147 -5.08 -2.47 4.39
C TYR A 147 -6.33 -3.25 4.82
N HIS A 148 -7.44 -3.07 4.08
CA HIS A 148 -8.74 -3.64 4.44
C HIS A 148 -8.99 -5.04 3.85
N GLY A 149 -8.20 -5.48 2.87
CA GLY A 149 -8.43 -6.76 2.19
C GLY A 149 -9.65 -6.70 1.27
N GLU A 150 -9.92 -5.55 0.68
CA GLU A 150 -11.16 -5.27 -0.08
C GLU A 150 -10.88 -4.99 -1.56
N ALA A 151 -11.96 -4.97 -2.34
CA ALA A 151 -12.00 -4.43 -3.69
C ALA A 151 -12.73 -3.10 -3.68
N VAL A 152 -12.11 -2.05 -4.21
CA VAL A 152 -12.61 -0.67 -4.08
C VAL A 152 -12.41 0.15 -5.34
N LEU A 153 -13.28 1.13 -5.52
CA LEU A 153 -13.09 2.29 -6.38
C LEU A 153 -12.90 3.53 -5.52
N THR A 154 -12.01 4.42 -5.95
CA THR A 154 -11.59 5.55 -5.12
C THR A 154 -11.43 6.84 -5.92
N ASP A 155 -11.51 7.96 -5.20
CA ASP A 155 -10.85 9.19 -5.56
C ASP A 155 -9.52 9.28 -4.81
N ASN A 156 -8.41 9.13 -5.53
CA ASN A 156 -7.08 9.18 -4.95
C ASN A 156 -6.62 10.59 -4.59
N LYS A 157 -7.21 11.63 -5.20
CA LYS A 157 -6.88 13.03 -4.88
C LYS A 157 -7.51 13.42 -3.55
N GLU A 158 -8.78 13.05 -3.37
CA GLU A 158 -9.55 13.32 -2.15
C GLU A 158 -9.37 12.24 -1.07
N ARG A 159 -8.59 11.17 -1.35
CA ARG A 159 -8.40 10.00 -0.47
C ARG A 159 -9.73 9.42 0.03
N ARG A 160 -10.66 9.24 -0.90
CA ARG A 160 -12.04 8.80 -0.61
C ARG A 160 -12.36 7.50 -1.33
N VAL A 161 -12.98 6.57 -0.62
CA VAL A 161 -13.62 5.40 -1.26
C VAL A 161 -14.95 5.83 -1.87
N GLU A 162 -15.09 5.65 -3.17
CA GLU A 162 -16.33 5.96 -3.90
C GLU A 162 -17.32 4.80 -3.80
N THR A 163 -16.82 3.56 -3.91
CA THR A 163 -17.62 2.36 -3.69
C THR A 163 -16.75 1.15 -3.41
N LYS A 164 -17.31 0.16 -2.72
CA LYS A 164 -16.74 -1.19 -2.64
C LYS A 164 -17.26 -2.03 -3.79
N ILE A 165 -16.45 -2.95 -4.27
CA ILE A 165 -16.80 -3.89 -5.34
C ILE A 165 -17.09 -5.23 -4.69
N ASP A 166 -18.27 -5.79 -4.99
CA ASP A 166 -18.61 -7.15 -4.56
C ASP A 166 -17.80 -8.15 -5.38
N VAL A 167 -17.02 -8.98 -4.68
CA VAL A 167 -16.19 -10.03 -5.29
C VAL A 167 -16.71 -11.38 -4.85
N LEU A 168 -16.88 -12.27 -5.83
CA LEU A 168 -17.32 -13.64 -5.58
C LEU A 168 -16.26 -14.41 -4.78
N PRO A 169 -16.62 -15.10 -3.68
CA PRO A 169 -15.66 -15.85 -2.86
C PRO A 169 -14.86 -16.92 -3.61
N GLU A 170 -15.41 -17.45 -4.70
CA GLU A 170 -14.80 -18.46 -5.56
C GLU A 170 -13.83 -17.87 -6.60
N LEU A 171 -13.73 -16.54 -6.72
CA LEU A 171 -12.82 -15.91 -7.68
C LEU A 171 -11.39 -16.43 -7.46
N ARG A 172 -10.72 -16.75 -8.57
CA ARG A 172 -9.32 -17.19 -8.58
C ARG A 172 -8.50 -16.20 -9.39
N VAL A 173 -7.37 -15.79 -8.82
CA VAL A 173 -6.43 -14.88 -9.46
C VAL A 173 -5.23 -15.68 -9.96
N VAL A 174 -4.94 -15.56 -11.25
CA VAL A 174 -3.73 -16.12 -11.87
C VAL A 174 -2.83 -14.96 -12.27
N ILE A 175 -1.61 -14.95 -11.77
CA ILE A 175 -0.66 -13.85 -11.95
C ILE A 175 0.48 -14.31 -12.84
N LEU A 176 0.62 -13.68 -14.01
CA LEU A 176 1.80 -13.82 -14.84
C LEU A 176 2.84 -12.77 -14.42
N VAL A 177 3.87 -13.20 -13.69
CA VAL A 177 4.92 -12.31 -13.19
C VAL A 177 5.98 -12.09 -14.27
N PRO A 178 6.19 -10.86 -14.78
CA PRO A 178 7.23 -10.60 -15.76
C PRO A 178 8.63 -10.73 -15.12
N PRO A 179 9.67 -11.09 -15.90
CA PRO A 179 11.04 -11.15 -15.39
C PRO A 179 11.66 -9.77 -15.12
N ARG A 180 11.00 -8.69 -15.57
CA ARG A 180 11.46 -7.31 -15.43
C ARG A 180 10.73 -6.62 -14.28
N LYS A 181 11.46 -5.81 -13.50
CA LYS A 181 10.92 -4.90 -12.50
C LYS A 181 10.67 -3.52 -13.11
N THR A 182 9.56 -2.89 -12.73
CA THR A 182 9.20 -1.53 -13.12
C THR A 182 8.83 -0.72 -11.88
N TYR A 183 9.59 0.34 -11.62
CA TYR A 183 9.35 1.24 -10.49
C TYR A 183 8.53 2.44 -10.96
N THR A 184 7.45 2.75 -10.24
CA THR A 184 6.46 3.75 -10.65
C THR A 184 6.79 5.17 -10.19
N GLY A 185 7.68 5.35 -9.22
CA GLY A 185 8.05 6.66 -8.67
C GLY A 185 8.65 7.65 -9.68
N GLY A 186 9.10 7.19 -10.85
CA GLY A 186 9.67 8.03 -11.92
C GLY A 186 8.79 8.20 -13.15
N ILE A 187 7.53 7.76 -13.13
CA ILE A 187 6.64 7.86 -14.29
C ILE A 187 6.09 9.29 -14.42
N ASP A 188 6.18 9.85 -15.62
CA ASP A 188 5.63 11.16 -15.96
C ASP A 188 4.11 11.07 -16.19
N GLY A 189 3.35 11.63 -15.24
CA GLY A 189 1.89 11.67 -15.26
C GLY A 189 1.28 12.35 -16.49
N SER A 190 2.01 13.27 -17.14
CA SER A 190 1.50 14.00 -18.31
C SER A 190 1.24 13.07 -19.51
N LYS A 191 1.92 11.93 -19.57
CA LYS A 191 1.78 10.93 -20.64
C LYS A 191 0.42 10.23 -20.64
N PHE A 192 -0.32 10.28 -19.53
CA PHE A 192 -1.63 9.64 -19.42
C PHE A 192 -2.79 10.55 -19.85
N ALA A 193 -2.54 11.83 -20.16
CA ALA A 193 -3.59 12.75 -20.60
C ALA A 193 -4.35 12.22 -21.84
N ALA A 194 -3.65 11.52 -22.74
CA ALA A 194 -4.22 10.95 -23.96
C ALA A 194 -5.28 9.86 -23.70
N ILE A 195 -5.23 9.18 -22.55
CA ILE A 195 -6.16 8.09 -22.22
C ILE A 195 -7.25 8.49 -21.21
N ASN A 196 -7.28 9.76 -20.78
CA ASN A 196 -8.24 10.25 -19.77
C ASN A 196 -9.70 9.95 -20.12
N GLY A 197 -10.08 10.09 -21.39
CA GLY A 197 -11.44 9.77 -21.84
C GLY A 197 -11.80 8.29 -21.68
N LEU A 198 -10.86 7.40 -21.99
CA LEU A 198 -11.05 5.96 -21.85
C LEU A 198 -11.07 5.53 -20.38
N GLU A 199 -10.17 6.06 -19.55
CA GLU A 199 -10.16 5.78 -18.10
C GLU A 199 -11.47 6.22 -17.43
N LYS A 200 -12.07 7.35 -17.85
CA LYS A 200 -13.38 7.77 -17.35
C LYS A 200 -14.51 6.80 -17.70
N ILE A 201 -14.46 6.22 -18.90
CA ILE A 201 -15.43 5.20 -19.34
C ILE A 201 -15.23 3.94 -18.49
N ALA A 202 -13.99 3.47 -18.35
CA ALA A 202 -13.66 2.30 -17.53
C ALA A 202 -14.10 2.51 -16.07
N PHE A 203 -13.88 3.70 -15.49
CA PHE A 203 -14.35 4.02 -14.15
C PHE A 203 -15.87 3.95 -14.03
N ARG A 204 -16.60 4.48 -15.01
CA ARG A 204 -18.07 4.39 -15.03
C ARG A 204 -18.54 2.94 -15.11
N GLU A 205 -17.94 2.11 -15.97
CA GLU A 205 -18.29 0.67 -16.05
C GLU A 205 -18.10 -0.03 -14.70
N ALA A 206 -16.97 0.20 -14.02
CA ALA A 206 -16.75 -0.39 -12.70
C ALA A 206 -17.78 0.12 -11.67
N TYR A 207 -18.10 1.41 -11.70
CA TYR A 207 -19.09 2.03 -10.82
C TYR A 207 -20.50 1.50 -11.06
N GLU A 208 -20.83 1.16 -12.31
CA GLU A 208 -22.09 0.53 -12.74
C GLU A 208 -22.10 -1.00 -12.53
N LYS A 209 -21.18 -1.52 -11.70
CA LYS A 209 -21.05 -2.94 -11.31
C LYS A 209 -20.56 -3.87 -12.42
N HIS A 210 -19.78 -3.33 -13.37
CA HIS A 210 -19.06 -4.12 -14.38
C HIS A 210 -17.53 -3.99 -14.20
N PRO A 211 -16.95 -4.42 -13.06
CA PRO A 211 -15.54 -4.22 -12.75
C PRO A 211 -14.58 -4.98 -13.69
N TRP A 212 -15.02 -6.09 -14.28
CA TRP A 212 -14.20 -6.91 -15.17
C TRP A 212 -14.11 -6.31 -16.59
N ASP A 213 -15.19 -5.71 -17.06
CA ASP A 213 -15.21 -4.95 -18.30
C ASP A 213 -14.35 -3.70 -18.16
N ALA A 214 -14.47 -3.00 -17.02
CA ALA A 214 -13.62 -1.89 -16.66
C ALA A 214 -12.12 -2.26 -16.65
N MET A 215 -11.77 -3.40 -16.04
CA MET A 215 -10.40 -3.92 -16.03
C MET A 215 -9.90 -4.23 -17.45
N THR A 216 -10.77 -4.73 -18.33
CA THR A 216 -10.43 -4.97 -19.75
C THR A 216 -10.19 -3.65 -20.50
N LEU A 217 -11.00 -2.62 -20.24
CA LEU A 217 -10.85 -1.29 -20.84
C LEU A 217 -9.62 -0.54 -20.31
N ASN A 218 -9.23 -0.77 -19.07
CA ASN A 218 -8.05 -0.18 -18.44
C ASN A 218 -6.75 -0.62 -19.11
N GLY A 219 -6.69 -1.87 -19.55
CA GLY A 219 -5.48 -2.51 -20.09
C GLY A 219 -4.69 -3.26 -19.03
#